data_AF-A0A1H9ZUI5-F1
#
_entry.id   AF-A0A1H9ZUI5-F1
#
_cell.length_a   1.000
_cell.length_b   1.000
_cell.length_c   1.000
_cell.angle_alpha   90.00
_cell.angle_beta   90.00
_cell.angle_gamma   90.00
#
_symmetry.space_group_name_H-M   'P 1'
#
loop_
_entity.id
_entity.type
_entity.pdbx_description
1 polymer ?
#
loop_
_entity_poly.entity_id
_entity_poly.type
_entity_poly.pdbx_seq_one_letter_code
_entity_poly.pdbx_strand_id
1 'polypeptide(L)'
;MINEELFEENDEFLDYDENLWLEGVFQYFISEDFNDRIVKEVYLEEDFLDSKWYKYYQGTQWYKKLFFESALDNDLVIPNEYVDIAEIIREER
;
A
#
# COMPACT_ATOMS: atom_id res chain seq x y z
N MET A 1 -22.42 5.32 12.11
CA MET A 1 -21.62 6.35 12.80
C MET A 1 -21.38 7.42 11.74
N ILE A 2 -22.33 8.36 11.57
CA ILE A 2 -22.33 9.39 10.50
C ILE A 2 -22.57 10.73 11.20
N ASN A 3 -21.68 11.15 12.10
CA ASN A 3 -21.91 12.33 12.95
C ASN A 3 -20.76 13.35 12.92
N GLU A 4 -19.82 13.23 11.99
CA GLU A 4 -18.68 14.16 11.90
C GLU A 4 -18.65 14.97 10.60
N GLU A 5 -19.70 14.95 9.76
CA GLU A 5 -19.75 15.62 8.44
C GLU A 5 -18.61 15.20 7.48
N LEU A 6 -17.82 14.17 7.84
CA LEU A 6 -16.70 13.67 7.04
C LEU A 6 -17.15 12.80 5.85
N PHE A 7 -18.36 12.25 5.91
CA PHE A 7 -18.93 11.34 4.90
C PHE A 7 -20.39 11.69 4.64
N GLU A 8 -20.81 11.65 3.37
CA GLU A 8 -22.21 11.79 2.97
C GLU A 8 -22.97 10.46 3.11
N GLU A 9 -24.30 10.48 3.26
CA GLU A 9 -25.11 9.25 3.43
C GLU A 9 -24.97 8.23 2.28
N ASN A 10 -24.53 8.67 1.10
CA ASN A 10 -24.31 7.84 -0.07
C ASN A 10 -22.83 7.63 -0.40
N ASP A 11 -21.94 7.94 0.54
CA ASP A 11 -20.50 7.78 0.32
C ASP A 11 -20.15 6.29 0.21
N GLU A 12 -19.47 5.92 -0.88
CA GLU A 12 -19.03 4.55 -1.17
C GLU A 12 -18.17 3.95 -0.05
N PHE A 13 -17.53 4.80 0.76
CA PHE A 13 -16.69 4.39 1.87
C PHE A 13 -17.45 4.08 3.17
N LEU A 14 -18.77 4.30 3.22
CA LEU A 14 -19.57 3.93 4.39
C LEU A 14 -19.70 2.42 4.56
N ASP A 15 -19.66 1.67 3.45
CA ASP A 15 -19.65 0.22 3.44
C ASP A 15 -18.21 -0.27 3.23
N TYR A 16 -17.78 -1.18 4.11
CA TYR A 16 -16.43 -1.74 4.01
C TYR A 16 -16.35 -2.73 2.85
N ASP A 17 -15.50 -2.43 1.88
CA ASP A 17 -15.10 -3.33 0.80
C ASP A 17 -13.57 -3.43 0.77
N GLU A 18 -13.07 -4.64 1.01
CA GLU A 18 -11.64 -4.95 1.05
C GLU A 18 -10.97 -4.88 -0.33
N ASN A 19 -11.75 -5.01 -1.41
CA ASN A 19 -11.27 -5.05 -2.79
C ASN A 19 -11.44 -3.73 -3.54
N LEU A 20 -12.16 -2.75 -2.99
CA LEU A 20 -12.50 -1.47 -3.64
C LEU A 20 -11.29 -0.80 -4.31
N TRP A 21 -10.15 -0.73 -3.61
CA TRP A 21 -8.95 -0.09 -4.15
C TRP A 21 -8.18 -0.98 -5.12
N LEU A 22 -8.38 -2.29 -5.10
CA LEU A 22 -7.78 -3.23 -6.05
C LEU A 22 -8.55 -3.23 -7.38
N GLU A 23 -9.88 -3.19 -7.31
CA GLU A 23 -10.76 -3.09 -8.48
C GLU A 23 -10.48 -1.85 -9.32
N GLY A 24 -10.21 -0.72 -8.67
CA GLY A 24 -9.93 0.55 -9.35
C GLY A 24 -8.53 0.68 -9.95
N VAL A 25 -7.64 -0.32 -9.84
CA VAL A 25 -6.22 -0.16 -10.23
C VAL A 25 -5.63 -1.31 -11.02
N PHE A 26 -6.32 -2.46 -11.07
CA PHE A 26 -5.92 -3.63 -11.84
C PHE A 26 -6.93 -3.95 -12.92
N GLN A 27 -6.48 -3.95 -14.17
CA GLN A 27 -7.30 -4.40 -15.29
C GLN A 27 -7.65 -5.87 -15.11
N TYR A 28 -8.91 -6.22 -15.37
CA TYR A 28 -9.45 -7.58 -15.25
C TYR A 28 -9.34 -8.15 -13.83
N PHE A 29 -9.48 -7.31 -12.80
CA PHE A 29 -9.52 -7.78 -11.42
C PHE A 29 -10.65 -8.80 -11.20
N ILE A 30 -10.26 -10.01 -10.79
CA ILE A 30 -11.16 -11.07 -10.32
C ILE A 30 -10.54 -11.54 -9.00
N SER A 31 -11.23 -11.32 -7.88
CA SER A 31 -10.68 -11.53 -6.53
C SER A 31 -10.11 -12.94 -6.31
N GLU A 32 -10.82 -13.98 -6.77
CA GLU A 32 -10.38 -15.38 -6.70
C GLU A 32 -9.05 -15.60 -7.45
N ASP A 33 -8.97 -15.15 -8.69
CA ASP A 33 -7.77 -15.31 -9.53
C ASP A 33 -6.62 -14.41 -9.07
N PHE A 34 -6.94 -13.25 -8.49
CA PHE A 34 -5.94 -12.25 -8.08
C PHE A 34 -5.09 -12.72 -6.91
N ASN A 35 -5.70 -13.42 -5.96
CA ASN A 35 -5.00 -13.94 -4.78
C ASN A 35 -4.15 -15.18 -5.12
N ASP A 36 -4.54 -15.96 -6.13
CA ASP A 36 -3.85 -17.18 -6.54
C ASP A 36 -2.83 -16.95 -7.68
N ARG A 37 -2.74 -15.74 -8.23
CA ARG A 37 -1.83 -15.45 -9.35
C ARG A 37 -0.36 -15.51 -8.93
N ILE A 38 0.46 -16.07 -9.83
CA ILE A 38 1.90 -15.81 -9.82
C ILE A 38 2.09 -14.38 -10.34
N VAL A 39 2.83 -13.53 -9.60
CA VAL A 39 3.11 -12.12 -9.92
C VAL A 39 3.96 -12.00 -11.19
N LYS A 40 3.38 -12.35 -12.34
CA LYS A 40 3.97 -12.24 -13.68
C LYS A 40 2.99 -11.61 -14.67
N GLU A 41 1.69 -11.71 -14.40
CA GLU A 41 0.63 -11.22 -15.30
C GLU A 41 -0.26 -10.23 -14.54
N VAL A 42 0.29 -9.04 -14.29
CA VAL A 42 -0.45 -7.93 -13.67
C VAL A 42 -0.64 -6.85 -14.71
N TYR A 43 -1.89 -6.62 -15.09
CA TYR A 43 -2.27 -5.50 -15.95
C TYR A 43 -2.78 -4.36 -15.05
N LEU A 44 -2.15 -3.20 -15.17
CA LEU A 44 -2.49 -2.01 -14.40
C LEU A 44 -3.47 -1.15 -15.19
N GLU A 45 -4.33 -0.43 -14.49
CA GLU A 45 -5.12 0.63 -15.12
C GLU A 45 -4.21 1.77 -15.64
N GLU A 46 -4.69 2.51 -16.63
CA GLU A 46 -3.89 3.58 -17.28
C GLU A 46 -3.46 4.68 -16.29
N ASP A 47 -4.29 4.94 -15.28
CA ASP A 47 -4.10 5.95 -14.24
C ASP A 47 -3.55 5.37 -12.93
N PHE A 48 -2.97 4.17 -12.95
CA PHE A 48 -2.47 3.47 -11.77
C PHE A 48 -1.60 4.34 -10.85
N LEU A 49 -0.72 5.17 -11.41
CA LEU A 49 0.18 6.05 -10.64
C LEU A 49 -0.57 7.15 -9.87
N ASP A 50 -1.78 7.50 -10.28
CA ASP A 50 -2.64 8.47 -9.60
C ASP A 50 -3.65 7.82 -8.65
N SER A 51 -3.69 6.49 -8.62
CA SER A 51 -4.67 5.74 -7.84
C SER A 51 -4.52 5.87 -6.32
N LYS A 52 -5.63 5.66 -5.61
CA LYS A 52 -5.67 5.58 -4.13
C LYS A 52 -4.75 4.46 -3.62
N TRP A 53 -4.73 3.31 -4.30
CA TRP A 53 -3.88 2.17 -3.94
C TRP A 53 -2.39 2.48 -4.04
N TYR A 54 -1.95 3.08 -5.15
CA TYR A 54 -0.53 3.40 -5.33
C TYR A 54 -0.06 4.47 -4.34
N LYS A 55 -0.88 5.49 -4.07
CA LYS A 55 -0.62 6.48 -3.03
C LYS A 55 -0.53 5.87 -1.63
N TYR A 56 -1.43 4.93 -1.30
CA TYR A 56 -1.36 4.16 -0.05
C TYR A 56 -0.09 3.32 0.04
N TYR A 57 0.29 2.63 -1.04
CA TYR A 57 1.53 1.86 -1.12
C TYR A 57 2.74 2.75 -0.86
N GLN A 58 2.84 3.90 -1.54
CA GLN A 58 3.91 4.88 -1.31
C GLN A 58 3.96 5.36 0.14
N GLY A 59 2.81 5.71 0.73
CA GLY A 59 2.73 6.11 2.13
C GLY A 59 3.20 5.02 3.09
N THR A 60 2.87 3.76 2.81
CA THR A 60 3.32 2.61 3.60
C THR A 60 4.83 2.41 3.49
N GLN A 61 5.42 2.54 2.29
CA GLN A 61 6.87 2.48 2.11
C GLN A 61 7.59 3.61 2.84
N TRP A 62 7.06 4.83 2.76
CA TRP A 62 7.58 5.98 3.48
C TRP A 62 7.54 5.77 4.99
N TYR A 63 6.41 5.33 5.54
CA TYR A 63 6.28 5.04 6.97
C TYR A 63 7.25 3.93 7.41
N LYS A 64 7.36 2.86 6.62
CA LYS A 64 8.28 1.75 6.87
C LYS A 64 9.72 2.26 6.95
N LYS A 65 10.14 3.10 6.01
CA LYS A 65 11.48 3.73 6.03
C LYS A 65 11.71 4.49 7.34
N LEU A 66 10.82 5.42 7.69
CA LEU A 66 10.94 6.20 8.93
C LEU A 66 10.97 5.34 10.19
N PHE A 67 10.17 4.28 10.21
CA PHE A 67 10.14 3.35 11.34
C PHE A 67 11.48 2.64 11.52
N PHE A 68 12.09 2.15 10.44
CA PHE A 68 13.40 1.50 10.51
C PHE A 68 14.52 2.48 10.86
N GLU A 69 14.50 3.70 10.30
CA GLU A 69 15.43 4.77 10.68
C GLU A 69 15.32 5.09 12.18
N SER A 70 14.10 5.28 12.68
CA SER A 70 13.86 5.53 14.10
C SER A 70 14.31 4.36 14.98
N ALA A 71 14.16 3.12 14.53
CA ALA A 71 14.63 1.95 15.28
C ALA A 71 16.17 1.95 15.38
N LEU A 72 16.86 2.22 14.27
CA LEU A 72 18.31 2.33 14.22
C LEU A 72 18.84 3.45 15.13
N ASP A 73 18.21 4.63 15.10
CA ASP A 73 18.58 5.76 15.95
C ASP A 73 18.45 5.47 17.46
N ASN A 74 17.66 4.45 17.82
CA ASN A 74 17.44 4.00 19.19
C ASN A 74 18.18 2.68 19.51
N ASP A 75 19.16 2.29 18.68
CA ASP A 75 19.92 1.04 18.80
C ASP A 75 19.04 -0.22 18.82
N LEU A 76 17.83 -0.14 18.26
CA LEU A 76 16.90 -1.27 18.13
C LEU A 76 17.13 -1.97 16.79
N VAL A 77 17.59 -3.22 16.84
CA VAL A 77 17.71 -4.07 15.67
C VAL A 77 16.41 -4.85 15.48
N ILE A 78 15.63 -4.45 14.49
CA ILE A 78 14.42 -5.18 14.11
C ILE A 78 14.83 -6.26 13.10
N PRO A 79 14.69 -7.56 13.44
CA PRO A 79 15.00 -8.63 12.52
C PRO A 79 14.04 -8.57 11.34
N ASN A 80 14.59 -8.29 10.16
CA ASN A 80 13.83 -8.28 8.92
C ASN A 80 14.61 -9.06 7.86
N GLU A 81 14.18 -10.29 7.59
CA GLU A 81 14.84 -11.17 6.59
C GLU A 81 14.63 -10.69 5.15
N TYR A 82 13.76 -9.68 4.93
CA TYR A 82 13.38 -9.18 3.61
C TYR A 82 13.89 -7.77 3.31
N VAL A 83 14.65 -7.14 4.21
CA VAL A 83 15.18 -5.78 4.01
C VAL A 83 16.66 -5.79 4.35
N ASP A 84 17.51 -5.71 3.34
CA ASP A 84 18.92 -5.38 3.55
C ASP A 84 19.01 -3.90 3.91
N ILE A 85 19.16 -3.63 5.20
CA ILE A 85 19.26 -2.27 5.76
C ILE A 85 20.44 -1.51 5.11
N ALA A 86 21.47 -2.22 4.63
CA ALA A 86 22.60 -1.62 3.93
C ALA A 86 22.25 -1.08 2.52
N GLU A 87 21.17 -1.56 1.90
CA GLU A 87 20.69 -1.11 0.59
C GLU A 87 19.90 0.20 0.71
N ILE A 88 19.06 0.32 1.76
CA ILE A 88 18.33 1.57 2.08
C ILE A 88 19.30 2.74 2.33
N ILE A 89 20.40 2.49 3.04
CA ILE A 89 21.43 3.50 3.34
C ILE A 89 22.27 3.84 2.09
N ARG A 90 22.35 2.95 1.09
CA ARG A 90 23.12 3.16 -0.14
C ARG A 90 22.43 4.05 -1.17
N GLU A 91 21.11 4.01 -1.25
CA GLU A 91 20.35 4.87 -2.18
C GLU A 91 20.44 6.38 -1.85
N GLU A 92 21.00 6.73 -0.68
CA GLU A 92 21.21 8.12 -0.25
C GLU A 92 22.64 8.66 -0.45
N ARG A 93 23.54 7.93 -1.15
CA ARG A 93 24.88 8.44 -1.53
C ARG A 93 25.07 8.57 -3.03
#